data_AF-A0A3M5ZU22-F1
#
_entry.id   AF-A0A3M5ZU22-F1
#
_cell.length_a   1.000
_cell.length_b   1.000
_cell.length_c   1.000
_cell.angle_alpha   90.00
_cell.angle_beta   90.00
_cell.angle_gamma   90.00
#
_symmetry.space_group_name_H-M   'P 1'
#
loop_
_entity.id
_entity.type
_entity.pdbx_description
1 polymer ?
#
loop_
_entity_poly.entity_id
_entity_poly.type
_entity_poly.pdbx_seq_one_letter_code
_entity_poly.pdbx_strand_id
1 'polypeptide(L)'
;MKDKAVLLEPVCLKTLAAVEAHPNDSNQHEFNGVSALKSILGELKQKFRASFFVRGSDVTDEVMVTWYDARENSPDRTEFRLYFQTNQVMALASAGDNILIGMDKNKKLNFILIRT
;
A
#
# COMPACT_ATOMS: atom_id res chain seq x y z
N MET A 1 14.64 -0.75 10.24
CA MET A 1 13.75 0.25 10.87
C MET A 1 13.12 -0.25 12.18
N LYS A 2 13.61 -1.35 12.76
CA LYS A 2 12.94 -2.10 13.83
C LYS A 2 12.63 -1.29 15.09
N ASP A 3 13.47 -0.32 15.46
CA ASP A 3 13.32 0.41 16.74
C ASP A 3 13.22 1.93 16.60
N LYS A 4 13.21 2.45 15.37
CA LYS A 4 13.15 3.90 15.13
C LYS A 4 11.74 4.36 14.83
N ALA A 5 11.36 5.52 15.38
CA ALA A 5 10.17 6.23 14.96
C ALA A 5 10.28 6.58 13.47
N VAL A 6 9.15 6.55 12.78
CA VAL A 6 9.06 6.89 11.34
C VAL A 6 8.15 8.11 11.22
N LEU A 7 8.61 9.11 10.47
CA LEU A 7 7.83 10.29 10.12
C LEU A 7 7.31 10.14 8.69
N LEU A 8 6.00 10.08 8.54
CA LEU A 8 5.31 10.03 7.25
C LEU A 8 4.24 11.12 7.22
N GLU A 9 4.20 11.90 6.15
CA GLU A 9 3.20 12.94 5.94
C GLU A 9 3.01 13.22 4.43
N PRO A 10 1.76 13.17 3.92
CA PRO A 10 0.56 12.64 4.57
C PRO A 10 0.64 11.09 4.73
N VAL A 11 -0.17 10.54 5.65
CA VAL A 11 -0.20 9.10 5.96
C VAL A 11 -1.64 8.58 6.08
N CYS A 12 -1.86 7.38 5.57
CA CYS A 12 -3.09 6.61 5.70
C CYS A 12 -2.81 5.36 6.54
N LEU A 13 -3.63 5.14 7.56
CA LEU A 13 -3.69 3.86 8.28
C LEU A 13 -4.89 3.07 7.77
N LYS A 14 -4.67 1.79 7.44
CA LYS A 14 -5.72 0.90 6.97
C LYS A 14 -5.58 -0.49 7.57
N THR A 15 -6.70 -1.11 7.90
CA THR A 15 -6.78 -2.55 8.20
C THR A 15 -6.94 -3.33 6.90
N LEU A 16 -6.16 -4.40 6.73
CA LEU A 16 -6.16 -5.25 5.55
C LEU A 16 -7.39 -6.14 5.53
N ALA A 17 -8.14 -6.08 4.43
CA ALA A 17 -9.16 -7.08 4.13
C ALA A 17 -8.51 -8.38 3.63
N ALA A 18 -9.24 -9.50 3.71
CA ALA A 18 -8.73 -10.80 3.25
C ALA A 18 -8.23 -10.77 1.79
N VAL A 19 -8.93 -10.06 0.92
CA VAL A 19 -8.56 -9.91 -0.50
C VAL A 19 -7.29 -9.10 -0.75
N GLU A 20 -6.82 -8.33 0.24
CA GLU A 20 -5.61 -7.50 0.15
C GLU A 20 -4.40 -8.20 0.80
N ALA A 21 -4.64 -9.13 1.73
CA ALA A 21 -3.61 -9.83 2.50
C ALA A 21 -3.18 -11.17 1.89
N HIS A 22 -4.05 -11.84 1.14
CA HIS A 22 -3.78 -13.17 0.56
C HIS A 22 -3.75 -13.14 -0.97
N PRO A 23 -2.66 -12.62 -1.59
CA PRO A 23 -2.54 -12.57 -3.04
C PRO A 23 -2.27 -13.94 -3.69
N ASN A 24 -2.02 -15.01 -2.92
CA ASN A 24 -1.88 -16.35 -3.50
C ASN A 24 -3.24 -16.99 -3.85
N ASP A 25 -4.34 -16.52 -3.23
CA ASP A 25 -5.70 -16.98 -3.52
C ASP A 25 -6.44 -16.04 -4.48
N SER A 26 -5.82 -14.91 -4.84
CA SER A 26 -6.41 -13.86 -5.68
C SER A 26 -5.32 -13.24 -6.52
N ASN A 27 -5.48 -13.21 -7.84
CA ASN A 27 -4.56 -12.54 -8.80
C ASN A 27 -4.40 -11.01 -8.58
N GLN A 28 -4.78 -10.49 -7.40
CA GLN A 28 -4.86 -9.08 -7.04
C GLN A 28 -3.80 -8.77 -6.00
N HIS A 29 -2.62 -8.35 -6.46
CA HIS A 29 -1.63 -7.67 -5.61
C HIS A 29 -2.03 -6.19 -5.44
N GLU A 30 -3.22 -5.94 -4.88
CA GLU A 30 -3.80 -4.59 -4.88
C GLU A 30 -4.41 -4.21 -3.54
N PHE A 31 -4.21 -2.96 -3.13
CA PHE A 31 -5.04 -2.32 -2.11
C PHE A 31 -6.23 -1.63 -2.75
N ASN A 32 -7.37 -1.66 -2.07
CA ASN A 32 -8.52 -0.86 -2.44
C ASN A 32 -8.19 0.63 -2.28
N GLY A 33 -8.49 1.44 -3.29
CA GLY A 33 -8.33 2.88 -3.25
C GLY A 33 -9.38 3.52 -2.35
N VAL A 34 -9.03 3.69 -1.07
CA VAL A 34 -9.83 4.44 -0.11
C VAL A 34 -9.65 5.95 -0.31
N SER A 35 -10.62 6.75 0.17
CA SER A 35 -10.60 8.22 0.05
C SER A 35 -9.30 8.84 0.59
N ALA A 36 -8.75 8.29 1.67
CA ALA A 36 -7.47 8.72 2.22
C ALA A 36 -6.31 8.50 1.24
N LEU A 37 -6.21 7.33 0.59
CA LEU A 37 -5.18 7.09 -0.43
C LEU A 37 -5.35 8.02 -1.63
N LYS A 38 -6.59 8.26 -2.06
CA LYS A 38 -6.90 9.22 -3.12
C LYS A 38 -6.47 10.65 -2.74
N SER A 39 -6.65 11.07 -1.49
CA SER A 39 -6.17 12.39 -1.03
C SER A 39 -4.64 12.51 -1.01
N ILE A 40 -3.92 11.40 -0.85
CA ILE A 40 -2.45 11.36 -0.83
C ILE A 40 -1.88 11.31 -2.25
N LEU A 41 -2.45 10.46 -3.09
CA LEU A 41 -1.90 10.12 -4.42
C LEU A 41 -2.58 10.93 -5.54
N GLY A 42 -3.71 11.57 -5.28
CA GLY A 42 -4.49 12.30 -6.28
C GLY A 42 -5.29 11.37 -7.19
N GLU A 43 -5.70 11.89 -8.34
CA GLU A 43 -6.57 11.19 -9.29
C GLU A 43 -5.83 10.68 -10.54
N LEU A 44 -4.60 11.15 -10.74
CA LEU A 44 -3.80 10.77 -11.89
C LEU A 44 -3.12 9.43 -11.68
N LYS A 45 -3.11 8.61 -12.73
CA LYS A 45 -2.34 7.37 -12.78
C LYS A 45 -0.86 7.64 -12.57
N GLN A 46 -0.26 6.98 -11.60
CA GLN A 46 1.12 7.23 -11.18
C GLN A 46 1.84 5.93 -10.79
N LYS A 47 3.15 5.91 -10.99
CA LYS A 47 4.04 4.82 -10.57
C LYS A 47 5.04 5.34 -9.56
N PHE A 48 5.23 4.59 -8.48
CA PHE A 48 6.17 4.93 -7.41
C PHE A 48 7.12 3.76 -7.17
N ARG A 49 8.38 4.08 -6.91
CA ARG A 49 9.27 3.15 -6.24
C ARG A 49 9.00 3.25 -4.75
N ALA A 50 8.56 2.17 -4.14
CA ALA A 50 8.07 2.18 -2.76
C ALA A 50 8.85 1.20 -1.89
N SER A 51 9.00 1.55 -0.62
CA SER A 51 9.59 0.65 0.38
C SER A 51 8.51 0.05 1.27
N PHE A 52 8.60 -1.25 1.48
CA PHE A 52 7.75 -2.01 2.36
C PHE A 52 8.56 -2.47 3.58
N PHE A 53 7.93 -2.49 4.75
CA PHE A 53 8.55 -2.93 6.00
C PHE A 53 7.56 -3.67 6.89
N VAL A 54 8.03 -4.66 7.65
CA VAL A 54 7.30 -5.19 8.81
C VAL A 54 7.79 -4.47 10.08
N ARG A 55 6.89 -3.82 10.81
CA ARG A 55 7.23 -3.14 12.07
C ARG A 55 7.72 -4.19 13.09
N GLY A 56 8.80 -3.87 13.79
CA GLY A 56 9.40 -4.80 14.77
C GLY A 56 10.25 -5.92 14.15
N SER A 57 10.49 -5.90 12.84
CA SER A 57 11.28 -6.89 12.11
C SER A 57 12.33 -6.22 11.21
N ASP A 58 13.25 -7.03 10.68
CA ASP A 58 14.22 -6.64 9.66
C ASP A 58 13.73 -6.97 8.23
N VAL A 59 12.54 -7.56 8.10
CA VAL A 59 11.91 -7.84 6.81
C VAL A 59 11.48 -6.53 6.14
N THR A 60 12.07 -6.27 4.99
CA THR A 60 11.81 -5.10 4.14
C THR A 60 11.89 -5.47 2.66
N ASP A 61 11.21 -4.73 1.80
CA ASP A 61 11.34 -4.89 0.35
C ASP A 61 11.24 -3.53 -0.34
N GLU A 62 11.71 -3.45 -1.57
CA GLU A 62 11.56 -2.27 -2.41
C GLU A 62 11.05 -2.65 -3.78
N VAL A 63 9.81 -2.25 -4.07
CA VAL A 63 9.10 -2.66 -5.26
C VAL A 63 8.41 -1.49 -5.95
N MET A 64 8.02 -1.70 -7.20
CA MET A 64 7.16 -0.73 -7.89
C MET A 64 5.71 -0.89 -7.46
N VAL A 65 5.04 0.25 -7.29
CA VAL A 65 3.60 0.32 -7.07
C VAL A 65 2.96 1.25 -8.09
N THR A 66 1.73 0.95 -8.49
CA THR A 66 0.97 1.72 -9.49
C THR A 66 -0.38 2.12 -8.90
N TRP A 67 -0.61 3.42 -8.81
CA TRP A 67 -1.92 3.99 -8.50
C TRP A 67 -2.67 4.25 -9.80
N TYR A 68 -3.90 3.78 -9.90
CA TYR A 68 -4.71 3.94 -11.11
C TYR A 68 -6.19 3.82 -10.80
N ASP A 69 -7.03 4.32 -11.72
CA ASP A 69 -8.46 4.04 -11.72
C ASP A 69 -8.71 2.77 -12.55
N ALA A 70 -9.14 1.68 -11.91
CA ALA A 70 -9.48 0.43 -12.60
C ALA A 70 -10.69 0.55 -13.52
N ARG A 71 -11.41 1.66 -13.43
CA ARG A 71 -12.55 2.03 -14.27
C ARG A 71 -12.24 3.26 -15.13
N GLU A 72 -10.97 3.55 -15.45
CA GLU A 72 -10.57 4.73 -16.25
C GLU A 72 -11.35 4.89 -17.57
N ASN A 73 -11.84 3.79 -18.16
CA ASN A 73 -12.65 3.79 -19.39
C ASN A 73 -14.18 3.79 -19.16
N SER A 74 -14.65 3.91 -17.91
CA SER A 74 -16.07 3.95 -17.55
C SER A 74 -16.49 5.39 -17.23
N PRO A 75 -17.46 5.98 -17.94
CA PRO A 75 -17.83 7.39 -17.75
C PRO A 75 -18.40 7.72 -16.36
N ASP A 76 -19.11 6.78 -15.75
CA ASP A 76 -19.97 7.06 -14.60
C ASP A 76 -19.42 6.58 -13.25
N ARG A 77 -18.27 5.89 -13.24
CA ARG A 77 -17.74 5.23 -12.04
C ARG A 77 -16.23 5.29 -12.02
N THR A 78 -15.68 5.58 -10.85
CA THR A 78 -14.25 5.50 -10.55
C THR A 78 -14.02 4.42 -9.51
N GLU A 79 -12.95 3.65 -9.67
CA GLU A 79 -12.56 2.57 -8.77
C GLU A 79 -11.04 2.56 -8.65
N PHE A 80 -10.53 3.40 -7.75
CA PHE A 80 -9.09 3.49 -7.58
C PHE A 80 -8.52 2.22 -6.95
N ARG A 81 -7.34 1.82 -7.43
CA ARG A 81 -6.59 0.65 -6.98
C ARG A 81 -5.12 1.01 -6.86
N LEU A 82 -4.46 0.45 -5.84
CA LEU A 82 -3.02 0.58 -5.65
C LEU A 82 -2.37 -0.78 -5.81
N TYR A 83 -1.91 -1.06 -7.03
CA TYR A 83 -1.21 -2.29 -7.36
C TYR A 83 0.22 -2.25 -6.83
N PHE A 84 0.70 -3.37 -6.29
CA PHE A 84 2.09 -3.57 -5.87
C PHE A 84 2.64 -4.86 -6.48
N GLN A 85 3.96 -4.93 -6.71
CA GLN A 85 4.57 -6.20 -7.10
C GLN A 85 4.68 -7.14 -5.90
N THR A 86 4.70 -8.46 -6.15
CA THR A 86 4.99 -9.48 -5.14
C THR A 86 6.22 -9.08 -4.32
N ASN A 87 6.08 -9.09 -3.01
CA ASN A 87 7.12 -8.67 -2.09
C ASN A 87 7.05 -9.46 -0.78
N GLN A 88 8.19 -9.61 -0.12
CA GLN A 88 8.30 -10.44 1.08
C GLN A 88 7.55 -9.90 2.29
N VAL A 89 7.22 -8.60 2.32
CA VAL A 89 6.45 -7.98 3.41
C VAL A 89 4.98 -8.38 3.31
N MET A 90 4.39 -8.27 2.13
CA MET A 90 2.99 -8.66 1.90
C MET A 90 2.79 -10.17 1.95
N ALA A 91 3.85 -10.97 1.72
CA ALA A 91 3.81 -12.42 1.96
C ALA A 91 3.60 -12.79 3.45
N LEU A 92 3.85 -11.87 4.38
CA LEU A 92 3.64 -12.06 5.83
C LEU A 92 2.34 -11.42 6.33
N ALA A 93 1.62 -10.71 5.48
CA ALA A 93 0.39 -10.03 5.83
C ALA A 93 -0.75 -11.05 6.03
N SER A 94 -1.65 -10.73 6.97
CA SER A 94 -2.88 -11.47 7.20
C SER A 94 -4.08 -10.51 7.26
N ALA A 95 -5.26 -11.03 6.96
CA ALA A 95 -6.49 -10.26 7.14
C ALA A 95 -6.60 -9.78 8.60
N GLY A 96 -6.92 -8.50 8.81
CA GLY A 96 -6.94 -7.89 10.14
C GLY A 96 -5.65 -7.20 10.56
N ASP A 97 -4.52 -7.48 9.90
CA ASP A 97 -3.30 -6.69 10.10
C ASP A 97 -3.52 -5.24 9.66
N ASN A 98 -2.72 -4.33 10.20
CA ASN A 98 -2.77 -2.93 9.84
C ASN A 98 -1.59 -2.55 8.96
N ILE A 99 -1.80 -1.66 7.99
CA ILE A 99 -0.75 -1.11 7.15
C ILE A 99 -0.82 0.41 7.17
N LEU A 100 0.33 1.05 7.43
CA LEU A 100 0.52 2.48 7.21
C LEU A 100 1.06 2.69 5.81
N ILE A 101 0.44 3.60 5.05
CA ILE A 101 0.85 3.98 3.70
C ILE A 101 1.04 5.48 3.69
N GLY A 102 2.25 5.97 3.47
CA GLY A 102 2.52 7.42 3.54
C GLY A 102 3.83 7.84 2.89
N MET A 103 3.97 9.15 2.67
CA MET A 103 5.15 9.74 2.05
C MET A 103 6.19 10.10 3.09
N ASP A 104 7.47 9.82 2.82
CA ASP A 104 8.57 10.38 3.61
C ASP A 104 8.96 11.79 3.12
N LYS A 105 9.90 12.41 3.84
CA LYS A 105 10.45 13.74 3.50
C LYS A 105 11.08 13.83 2.10
N ASN A 106 11.43 12.70 1.48
CA ASN A 106 12.00 12.63 0.14
C ASN A 106 10.94 12.32 -0.91
N LYS A 107 9.64 12.40 -0.56
CA LYS A 107 8.50 12.04 -1.41
C LYS A 107 8.50 10.59 -1.87
N LYS A 108 9.15 9.70 -1.10
CA LYS A 108 9.09 8.26 -1.35
C LYS A 108 7.90 7.67 -0.60
N LEU A 109 7.16 6.81 -1.29
CA LEU A 109 6.02 6.10 -0.70
C LEU A 109 6.52 4.93 0.15
N ASN A 110 6.02 4.85 1.37
CA ASN A 110 6.39 3.83 2.35
C ASN A 110 5.15 3.07 2.82
N PHE A 111 5.31 1.75 2.97
CA PHE A 111 4.30 0.82 3.45
C PHE A 111 4.85 0.13 4.70
N ILE A 112 4.17 0.25 5.84
CA ILE A 112 4.59 -0.35 7.11
C ILE A 112 3.49 -1.27 7.59
N LEU A 113 3.72 -2.58 7.48
CA LEU A 113 2.86 -3.62 8.02
C LEU A 113 3.05 -3.74 9.53
N ILE A 114 1.96 -3.66 10.27
CA ILE A 114 1.85 -3.87 11.71
C ILE A 114 0.97 -5.09 11.91
N ARG A 115 1.61 -6.20 12.29
CA ARG A 115 0.94 -7.48 12.47
C ARG A 115 0.19 -7.50 13.80
N THR A 116 -1.00 -8.09 13.80
CA THR A 116 -1.82 -8.32 15.00
C THR A 116 -1.53 -9.66 15.67
#